data_AF-A0A7X6CH92-F1
#
_entry.id   AF-A0A7X6CH92-F1
#
_cell.length_a   1.000
_cell.length_b   1.000
_cell.length_c   1.000
_cell.angle_alpha   90.00
_cell.angle_beta   90.00
_cell.angle_gamma   90.00
#
_symmetry.space_group_name_H-M   'P 1'
#
loop_
_entity.id
_entity.type
_entity.pdbx_description
1 polymer ?
#
loop_
_entity_poly.entity_id
_entity_poly.type
_entity_poly.pdbx_seq_one_letter_code
_entity_poly.pdbx_strand_id
1 'polypeptide(L)' 'MPEFADRVMMPCTHGKTRSEAIGNAEEVIEMYLEAWEAEGESIPEPRTLQVA' A
#
# COMPACT_ATOMS: atom_id res chain seq x y z
N MET A 1 12.73 -2.32 0.29
CA MET A 1 13.62 -1.14 0.33
C MET A 1 14.12 -0.98 1.77
N PRO A 2 15.29 -1.55 2.10
CA PRO A 2 15.88 -1.48 3.45
C PRO A 2 16.02 -0.05 3.99
N GLU A 3 16.15 0.94 3.11
CA GLU A 3 16.27 2.36 3.44
C GLU A 3 15.01 2.99 4.05
N PHE A 4 13.85 2.32 3.96
CA PHE A 4 12.60 2.78 4.55
C PHE A 4 12.15 1.95 5.77
N ALA A 5 12.92 0.93 6.15
CA ALA A 5 12.53 -0.01 7.21
C ALA A 5 12.25 0.68 8.55
N ASP A 6 12.99 1.74 8.87
CA ASP A 6 12.82 2.52 10.11
C ASP A 6 11.88 3.72 9.97
N ARG A 7 11.42 4.03 8.74
CA ARG A 7 10.65 5.25 8.42
C ARG A 7 9.21 4.96 8.02
N VAL A 8 8.95 3.76 7.51
CA VAL A 8 7.68 3.38 6.91
C VAL A 8 7.31 2.00 7.43
N MET A 9 6.36 1.95 8.36
CA MET A 9 5.71 0.70 8.82
C MET A 9 4.69 0.17 7.79
N MET A 10 4.57 0.84 6.64
CA MET A 10 3.61 0.52 5.60
C MET A 10 4.24 -0.47 4.60
N PRO A 11 3.47 -1.46 4.11
CA PRO A 11 3.92 -2.38 3.07
C PRO A 11 4.38 -1.57 1.86
N CYS A 12 5.62 -1.80 1.44
CA CYS A 12 6.20 -1.17 0.26
C CYS A 12 6.38 -2.26 -0.81
N THR A 13 5.87 -2.01 -2.01
CA THR A 13 6.11 -2.88 -3.17
C THR A 13 7.32 -2.39 -3.96
N HIS A 14 7.81 -3.24 -4.86
CA HIS A 14 8.93 -2.93 -5.73
C HIS A 14 8.69 -3.50 -7.12
N GLY A 15 9.40 -2.99 -8.13
CA GLY A 15 9.41 -3.52 -9.49
C GLY A 15 10.65 -3.04 -10.23
N LYS A 16 11.07 -3.76 -11.27
CA LYS A 16 12.20 -3.35 -12.13
C LYS A 16 11.82 -2.17 -13.01
N THR A 17 10.53 -2.01 -13.27
CA THR A 17 9.96 -0.86 -13.98
C THR A 17 8.92 -0.16 -13.12
N ARG A 18 8.62 1.11 -13.47
CA ARG A 18 7.54 1.87 -12.83
C ARG A 18 6.21 1.12 -12.91
N SER A 19 5.89 0.56 -14.07
CA SER A 19 4.63 -0.16 -14.29
C SER A 19 4.54 -1.43 -13.45
N GLU A 20 5.64 -2.18 -13.36
CA GLU A 20 5.71 -3.38 -12.52
C GLU A 20 5.55 -3.04 -11.04
N ALA A 21 6.19 -1.96 -10.56
CA ALA A 21 6.03 -1.53 -9.17
C ALA A 21 4.58 -1.12 -8.84
N ILE A 22 3.90 -0.47 -9.79
CA ILE A 22 2.49 -0.08 -9.64
C ILE A 22 1.59 -1.31 -9.65
N GLY A 23 1.76 -2.23 -10.60
CA GLY A 23 0.95 -3.46 -10.65
C GLY A 23 1.10 -4.30 -9.38
N ASN A 24 2.34 -4.47 -8.90
CA ASN A 24 2.59 -5.16 -7.63
C ASN A 24 1.94 -4.43 -6.43
N ALA A 25 1.86 -3.09 -6.47
CA ALA A 25 1.15 -2.32 -5.44
C ALA A 25 -0.35 -2.56 -5.48
N GLU A 26 -0.95 -2.60 -6.67
CA GLU A 26 -2.38 -2.85 -6.87
C GLU A 26 -2.78 -4.24 -6.35
N GLU A 27 -2.00 -5.29 -6.66
CA GLU A 27 -2.23 -6.65 -6.14
C GLU A 27 -2.21 -6.72 -4.61
N VAL A 28 -1.27 -6.02 -3.97
CA VAL A 28 -1.19 -5.96 -2.50
C VAL A 28 -2.36 -5.20 -1.90
N ILE A 29 -2.82 -4.11 -2.54
CA ILE A 29 -4.00 -3.37 -2.10
C ILE A 29 -5.25 -4.26 -2.13
N GLU A 30 -5.46 -5.02 -3.21
CA GLU A 30 -6.58 -5.96 -3.32
C GLU A 30 -6.56 -7.01 -2.21
N MET A 31 -5.41 -7.63 -1.95
CA MET A 31 -5.24 -8.58 -0.85
C MET A 31 -5.61 -7.98 0.51
N TYR A 32 -5.22 -6.73 0.77
CA TYR A 32 -5.59 -6.06 2.02
C TYR A 32 -7.09 -5.80 2.10
N LEU A 33 -7.73 -5.32 1.02
CA LEU A 33 -9.17 -5.08 1.01
C LEU A 33 -9.97 -6.34 1.34
N GLU A 34 -9.56 -7.49 0.79
CA GLU A 34 -10.16 -8.80 1.10
C GLU A 34 -9.97 -9.18 2.58
N ALA A 35 -8.78 -8.94 3.15
CA ALA A 35 -8.52 -9.19 4.56
C ALA A 35 -9.38 -8.30 5.47
N TRP A 36 -9.49 -7.00 5.16
CA TRP A 36 -10.35 -6.05 5.89
C TRP A 36 -11.81 -6.49 5.87
N GLU A 37 -12.32 -6.92 4.72
CA GLU A 37 -13.68 -7.45 4.58
C GLU A 37 -13.88 -8.73 5.41
N ALA A 38 -12.93 -9.67 5.35
CA ALA A 38 -12.99 -10.92 6.09
C ALA A 38 -12.92 -10.72 7.62
N GLU A 39 -12.17 -9.73 8.08
CA GLU A 39 -12.03 -9.37 9.50
C GLU A 39 -13.17 -8.45 10.00
N GLY A 40 -14.03 -7.97 9.10
CA GLY A 40 -15.11 -7.04 9.43
C GLY A 40 -14.64 -5.65 9.84
N GLU A 41 -13.42 -5.28 9.43
CA GLU A 41 -12.83 -3.98 9.70
C GLU A 41 -13.23 -2.94 8.66
N SER A 42 -13.24 -1.66 9.04
CA SER A 42 -13.50 -0.57 8.11
C SER A 42 -12.24 -0.17 7.34
N ILE A 43 -12.34 -0.06 6.02
CA ILE A 43 -11.26 0.47 5.17
C ILE A 43 -10.98 1.93 5.55
N PRO A 44 -9.70 2.34 5.70
CA PRO A 44 -9.36 3.72 6.02
C PRO A 44 -9.63 4.67 4.84
N GLU A 45 -10.14 5.86 5.14
CA GLU A 45 -10.34 6.91 4.14
C GLU A 45 -9.01 7.47 3.60
N PRO A 46 -8.87 7.70 2.28
CA PRO A 46 -7.68 8.29 1.70
C PRO A 46 -7.39 9.68 2.29
N ARG A 47 -6.15 9.88 2.78
CA ARG A 47 -5.67 11.22 3.14
C ARG A 47 -4.94 11.83 1.96
N THR A 48 -5.61 12.73 1.25
CA THR A 48 -4.95 13.56 0.25
C THR A 48 -4.07 14.58 0.98
N LEU A 49 -2.76 14.55 0.73
CA LEU A 49 -1.85 15.59 1.21
C LEU A 49 -2.32 16.94 0.66
N GLN A 50 -2.77 17.83 1.52
CA GLN A 50 -2.93 19.23 1.16
C GLN A 50 -1.55 19.85 1.09
N VAL A 51 -1.13 20.24 -0.11
CA VAL A 51 0.06 21.06 -0.30
C VAL A 51 -0.27 22.46 0.22
N ALA A 52 0.49 22.94 1.21
CA ALA A 52 0.34 24.27 1.80
C ALA A 52 0.81 25.38 0.87
#